data_AF-A0A8J6U3S7-F1
#
_entry.id   AF-A0A8J6U3S7-F1
#
_cell.length_a   1.000
_cell.length_b   1.000
_cell.length_c   1.000
_cell.angle_alpha   90.00
_cell.angle_beta   90.00
_cell.angle_gamma   90.00
#
_symmetry.space_group_name_H-M   'P 1'
#
loop_
_entity.id
_entity.type
_entity.pdbx_description
1 polymer ?
#
loop_
_entity_poly.entity_id
_entity_poly.type
_entity_poly.pdbx_seq_one_letter_code
_entity_poly.pdbx_strand_id
1 'polypeptide(L)'
;MKLLKYISYGIAVCTLSLSLFQCAGAKQTNSEKSLDVEEVYYKALDSINRELYIVVKPNSQPLDHVYYQGSKISLAQDNSMLYIGHYQKLPLAKQDVIMSDKPFAEYGNKLPVLPEKIPFNLIENECMIGYKLNDEYQYFKYSNVIRK
;
A
#
# COMPACT_ATOMS: atom_id res chain seq x y z
N MET A 1 22.85 -1.83 -54.84
CA MET A 1 22.34 -3.00 -54.07
C MET A 1 22.88 -3.11 -52.64
N LYS A 2 24.15 -2.74 -52.36
CA LYS A 2 24.70 -2.83 -50.98
C LYS A 2 24.08 -1.81 -50.01
N LEU A 3 23.89 -0.56 -50.44
CA LEU A 3 23.21 0.50 -49.68
C LEU A 3 21.77 0.13 -49.27
N LEU A 4 20.99 -0.46 -50.18
CA LEU A 4 19.61 -0.89 -49.88
C LEU A 4 19.56 -1.99 -48.81
N LYS A 5 20.56 -2.89 -48.81
CA LYS A 5 20.69 -3.95 -47.79
C LYS A 5 21.06 -3.37 -46.42
N TYR A 6 21.97 -2.38 -46.37
CA TYR A 6 22.30 -1.71 -45.11
C TYR A 6 21.10 -0.96 -44.51
N ILE A 7 20.27 -0.34 -45.36
CA ILE A 7 19.03 0.31 -44.92
C ILE A 7 18.04 -0.73 -44.39
N SER A 8 17.86 -1.88 -45.07
CA SER A 8 16.98 -2.93 -44.57
C SER A 8 17.47 -3.56 -43.25
N TYR A 9 18.79 -3.73 -43.09
CA TYR A 9 19.36 -4.20 -41.82
C TYR A 9 19.19 -3.16 -40.70
N GLY A 10 19.37 -1.87 -41.01
CA GLY A 10 19.15 -0.79 -40.03
C GLY A 10 17.71 -0.73 -39.54
N ILE A 11 16.73 -0.89 -40.44
CA ILE A 11 15.31 -0.93 -40.07
C ILE A 11 15.01 -2.15 -39.20
N ALA A 12 15.52 -3.33 -39.55
CA ALA A 12 15.32 -4.56 -38.77
C ALA A 12 15.88 -4.46 -37.35
N VAL A 13 17.07 -3.86 -37.18
CA VAL A 13 17.70 -3.65 -35.87
C VAL A 13 16.92 -2.61 -35.05
N CYS A 14 16.45 -1.52 -35.66
CA CYS A 14 15.59 -0.55 -34.98
C CYS A 14 14.29 -1.20 -34.48
N THR A 15 13.60 -1.99 -35.30
CA THR A 15 12.36 -2.66 -34.89
C THR A 15 12.54 -3.64 -33.73
N LEU A 16 13.71 -4.29 -33.63
CA LEU A 16 14.03 -5.23 -32.55
C LEU A 16 14.29 -4.51 -31.20
N SER A 17 14.77 -3.26 -31.24
CA SER A 17 15.04 -2.46 -30.04
C SER A 17 13.79 -1.78 -29.44
N LEU A 18 12.78 -1.45 -30.26
CA LEU A 18 11.57 -0.76 -29.80
C LEU A 18 10.62 -1.66 -28.99
N SER A 19 10.74 -2.98 -29.04
CA SER A 19 9.89 -3.92 -28.30
C SER A 19 10.23 -4.05 -26.81
N LEU A 20 11.34 -3.48 -26.34
CA LEU A 20 11.77 -3.58 -24.92
C LEU A 20 11.22 -2.45 -24.03
N PHE A 21 10.57 -1.43 -24.59
CA PHE A 21 10.06 -0.27 -23.83
C PHE A 21 8.66 -0.46 -23.23
N GLN A 22 8.00 -1.61 -23.42
CA GLN A 22 6.63 -1.83 -22.92
C GLN A 22 6.57 -2.45 -21.51
N CYS A 23 7.69 -2.76 -20.86
CA CYS A 23 7.67 -3.37 -19.51
C CYS A 23 7.63 -2.39 -18.34
N ALA A 24 7.61 -1.08 -18.59
CA ALA A 24 7.46 -0.06 -17.55
C ALA A 24 6.10 0.66 -17.66
N GLY A 25 5.02 -0.11 -17.85
CA GLY A 25 3.68 0.41 -17.61
C GLY A 25 3.55 0.71 -16.12
N ALA A 26 3.62 1.99 -15.75
CA ALA A 26 3.17 2.44 -14.44
C ALA A 26 1.78 1.83 -14.21
N LYS A 27 1.58 1.10 -13.10
CA LYS A 27 0.26 0.66 -12.66
C LYS A 27 -0.59 1.91 -12.44
N GLN A 28 -1.23 2.37 -13.50
CA GLN A 28 -2.35 3.30 -13.39
C GLN A 28 -3.39 2.53 -12.61
N THR A 29 -3.63 2.95 -11.37
CA THR A 29 -4.73 2.48 -10.55
C THR A 29 -6.02 2.90 -11.25
N ASN A 30 -6.41 2.10 -12.24
CA ASN A 30 -7.57 2.33 -13.07
C ASN A 30 -8.78 1.89 -12.25
N SER A 31 -9.35 2.82 -11.49
CA SER A 31 -10.51 2.60 -10.64
C SER A 31 -11.71 3.35 -11.20
N GLU A 32 -12.17 2.98 -12.40
CA GLU A 32 -13.46 3.46 -12.92
C GLU A 32 -14.66 2.84 -12.17
N LYS A 33 -14.46 1.77 -11.39
CA LYS A 33 -15.46 1.33 -10.41
C LYS A 33 -15.23 2.10 -9.11
N SER A 34 -15.84 3.28 -9.02
CA SER A 34 -15.84 4.08 -7.79
C SER A 34 -16.33 3.21 -6.64
N LEU A 35 -15.46 2.95 -5.68
CA LEU A 35 -15.88 2.40 -4.41
C LEU A 35 -16.71 3.49 -3.74
N ASP A 36 -17.96 3.20 -3.41
CA ASP A 36 -18.91 4.16 -2.85
C ASP A 36 -18.59 4.44 -1.37
N VAL A 37 -17.40 4.96 -1.11
CA VAL A 37 -16.95 5.41 0.21
C VAL A 37 -17.56 6.78 0.46
N GLU A 38 -18.41 6.90 1.47
CA GLU A 38 -19.03 8.16 1.85
C GLU A 38 -18.07 9.00 2.69
N GLU A 39 -17.44 8.38 3.68
CA GLU A 39 -16.60 9.08 4.64
C GLU A 39 -15.53 8.15 5.23
N VAL A 40 -14.33 8.70 5.43
CA VAL A 40 -13.30 8.07 6.25
C VAL A 40 -12.86 9.05 7.32
N TYR A 41 -12.90 8.62 8.58
CA TYR A 41 -12.43 9.41 9.70
C TYR A 41 -11.72 8.55 10.72
N TYR A 42 -10.99 9.18 11.63
CA TYR A 42 -10.37 8.49 12.75
C TYR A 42 -10.68 9.18 14.08
N LYS A 43 -10.74 8.36 15.15
CA LYS A 43 -10.76 8.81 16.54
C LYS A 43 -9.43 8.45 17.19
N ALA A 44 -8.82 9.41 17.88
CA ALA A 44 -7.63 9.14 18.68
C ALA A 44 -8.06 8.58 20.04
N LEU A 45 -7.64 7.36 20.36
CA LEU A 45 -7.85 6.79 21.69
C LEU A 45 -6.80 7.32 22.67
N ASP A 46 -5.56 7.46 22.20
CA ASP A 46 -4.45 8.08 22.92
C ASP A 46 -3.41 8.65 21.93
N SER A 47 -2.18 8.93 22.41
CA SER A 47 -1.09 9.48 21.60
C SER A 47 -0.60 8.56 20.47
N ILE A 48 -0.80 7.24 20.58
CA ILE A 48 -0.29 6.23 19.65
C ILE A 48 -1.39 5.40 18.99
N ASN A 49 -2.54 5.24 19.63
CA ASN A 49 -3.64 4.41 19.18
C ASN A 49 -4.75 5.25 18.54
N ARG A 50 -5.20 4.83 17.35
CA ARG A 50 -6.30 5.44 16.60
C ARG A 50 -7.24 4.35 16.10
N GLU A 51 -8.52 4.66 16.08
CA GLU A 51 -9.52 3.85 15.40
C GLU A 51 -9.92 4.56 14.11
N LEU A 52 -9.77 3.86 12.98
CA LEU A 52 -10.26 4.30 11.69
C LEU A 52 -11.66 3.76 11.46
N TYR A 53 -12.51 4.62 10.93
CA TYR A 53 -13.89 4.32 10.56
C TYR A 53 -14.05 4.63 9.07
N ILE A 54 -14.53 3.64 8.32
CA ILE A 54 -14.81 3.77 6.89
C ILE A 54 -16.29 3.50 6.68
N VAL A 55 -17.02 4.53 6.23
CA VAL A 55 -18.44 4.48 5.92
C VAL A 55 -18.61 4.29 4.42
N VAL A 56 -19.36 3.26 4.02
CA VAL A 56 -19.64 2.92 2.62
C VAL A 56 -21.14 2.92 2.36
N LYS A 57 -21.54 3.17 1.12
CA LYS A 57 -22.96 3.04 0.72
C LYS A 57 -23.43 1.59 0.81
N PRO A 58 -24.75 1.36 0.95
CA PRO A 58 -25.34 0.04 0.82
C PRO A 58 -24.91 -0.67 -0.47
N ASN A 59 -24.65 -1.99 -0.38
CA ASN A 59 -24.21 -2.84 -1.49
C ASN A 59 -22.81 -2.54 -2.05
N SER A 60 -21.97 -1.81 -1.31
CA SER A 60 -20.56 -1.66 -1.64
C SER A 60 -19.80 -2.99 -1.56
N GLN A 61 -18.69 -3.07 -2.30
CA GLN A 61 -17.81 -4.24 -2.22
C GLN A 61 -17.21 -4.38 -0.81
N PRO A 62 -17.04 -5.61 -0.30
CA PRO A 62 -16.47 -5.83 1.01
C PRO A 62 -15.01 -5.36 1.06
N LEU A 63 -14.68 -4.63 2.12
CA LEU A 63 -13.33 -4.12 2.36
C LEU A 63 -12.51 -5.15 3.13
N ASP A 64 -11.22 -5.27 2.81
CA ASP A 64 -10.31 -6.25 3.44
C ASP A 64 -9.34 -5.55 4.40
N HIS A 65 -8.65 -4.52 3.91
CA HIS A 65 -7.66 -3.78 4.68
C HIS A 65 -7.56 -2.33 4.20
N VAL A 66 -6.93 -1.49 5.00
CA VAL A 66 -6.58 -0.12 4.64
C VAL A 66 -5.10 0.11 4.92
N TYR A 67 -4.41 0.78 4.01
CA TYR A 67 -3.09 1.34 4.26
C TYR A 67 -3.26 2.78 4.74
N TYR A 68 -2.78 3.06 5.94
CA TYR A 68 -2.83 4.38 6.56
C TYR A 68 -1.50 4.65 7.27
N GLN A 69 -0.90 5.82 7.02
CA GLN A 69 0.36 6.25 7.63
C GLN A 69 1.50 5.22 7.59
N GLY A 70 1.64 4.48 6.48
CA GLY A 70 2.71 3.49 6.34
C GLY A 70 2.39 2.10 6.89
N SER A 71 1.23 1.91 7.52
CA SER A 71 0.83 0.63 8.10
C SER A 71 -0.35 0.01 7.36
N LYS A 72 -0.34 -1.32 7.22
CA LYS A 72 -1.49 -2.11 6.79
C LYS A 72 -2.37 -2.41 8.00
N ILE A 73 -3.66 -2.10 7.91
CA ILE A 73 -4.64 -2.29 8.98
C ILE A 73 -5.75 -3.18 8.42
N SER A 74 -6.01 -4.32 9.07
CA SER A 74 -7.16 -5.16 8.74
C SER A 74 -8.45 -4.48 9.18
N LEU A 75 -9.49 -4.56 8.36
CA LEU A 75 -10.78 -3.96 8.64
C LEU A 75 -11.75 -5.02 9.19
N ALA A 76 -12.40 -4.71 10.30
CA ALA A 76 -13.52 -5.47 10.82
C ALA A 76 -14.82 -4.80 10.41
N GLN A 77 -15.77 -5.57 9.88
CA GLN A 77 -17.09 -5.05 9.54
C GLN A 77 -17.96 -4.98 10.79
N ASP A 78 -18.38 -3.77 11.18
CA ASP A 78 -19.29 -3.55 12.32
C ASP A 78 -20.75 -3.73 11.88
N ASN A 79 -21.09 -3.21 10.70
CA ASN A 79 -22.40 -3.39 10.07
C ASN A 79 -22.28 -3.32 8.54
N SER A 80 -23.41 -3.38 7.82
CA SER A 80 -23.42 -3.41 6.34
C SER A 80 -22.78 -2.18 5.68
N MET A 81 -22.62 -1.08 6.41
CA MET A 81 -22.10 0.20 5.91
C MET A 81 -20.85 0.70 6.64
N LEU A 82 -20.43 0.04 7.73
CA LEU A 82 -19.34 0.51 8.59
C LEU A 82 -18.24 -0.54 8.76
N TYR A 83 -17.01 -0.10 8.51
CA TYR A 83 -15.80 -0.86 8.78
C TYR A 83 -14.94 -0.11 9.80
N ILE A 84 -14.34 -0.85 10.72
CA ILE A 84 -13.50 -0.35 11.79
C ILE A 84 -12.10 -0.98 11.67
N GLY A 85 -11.06 -0.15 11.74
CA GLY A 85 -9.68 -0.58 11.74
C GLY A 85 -8.92 0.01 12.92
N HIS A 86 -8.09 -0.81 13.59
CA HIS A 86 -7.27 -0.35 14.70
C HIS A 86 -5.85 -0.04 14.20
N TYR A 87 -5.48 1.23 14.28
CA TYR A 87 -4.13 1.69 14.00
C TYR A 87 -3.37 1.91 15.31
N GLN A 88 -2.17 1.35 15.37
CA GLN A 88 -1.20 1.69 16.39
C GLN A 88 0.03 2.26 15.71
N LYS A 89 0.40 3.49 16.08
CA LYS A 89 1.68 4.06 15.72
C LYS A 89 2.75 3.27 16.46
N LEU A 90 3.39 2.35 15.74
CA LEU A 90 4.55 1.65 16.26
C LEU A 90 5.63 2.72 16.53
N PRO A 91 6.12 2.87 17.77
CA PRO A 91 7.34 3.62 17.97
C PRO A 91 8.41 2.97 17.09
N LEU A 92 9.29 3.77 16.47
CA LEU A 92 10.59 3.26 16.07
C LEU A 92 11.31 2.91 17.37
N ALA A 93 10.95 1.78 17.96
CA ALA A 93 11.56 1.29 19.17
C ALA A 93 13.01 1.03 18.81
N LYS A 94 13.91 1.83 19.38
CA LYS A 94 15.32 1.46 19.43
C LYS A 94 15.34 0.16 20.22
N GLN A 95 15.56 -0.95 19.51
CA GLN A 95 15.70 -2.22 20.18
C GLN A 95 16.98 -2.15 21.03
N ASP A 96 16.87 -2.48 22.31
CA ASP A 96 18.04 -2.66 23.14
C ASP A 96 18.80 -3.89 22.65
N VAL A 97 20.06 -3.68 22.30
CA VAL A 97 20.98 -4.71 21.83
C VAL A 97 22.01 -4.91 22.93
N ILE A 98 22.18 -6.16 23.35
CA ILE A 98 23.26 -6.58 24.23
C ILE A 98 24.55 -6.40 23.45
N MET A 99 25.38 -5.44 23.88
CA MET A 99 26.73 -5.20 23.36
C MET A 99 27.71 -5.58 24.46
N SER A 100 28.36 -6.73 24.31
CA SER A 100 29.23 -7.31 25.34
C SER A 100 30.58 -7.71 24.74
N ASP A 101 31.61 -7.63 25.56
CA ASP A 101 32.95 -8.15 25.29
C ASP A 101 32.99 -9.70 25.12
N LYS A 102 31.96 -10.41 25.59
CA LYS A 102 31.87 -11.87 25.51
C LYS A 102 31.10 -12.31 24.26
N PRO A 103 31.71 -13.08 23.33
CA PRO A 103 31.07 -13.47 22.07
C PRO A 103 29.71 -14.16 22.23
N PHE A 104 29.55 -14.95 23.29
CA PHE A 104 28.32 -15.72 23.52
C PHE A 104 27.16 -14.91 24.10
N ALA A 105 27.43 -13.72 24.68
CA ALA A 105 26.40 -12.90 25.30
C ALA A 105 25.47 -12.22 24.26
N GLU A 106 25.95 -12.02 23.02
CA GLU A 106 25.18 -11.37 21.96
C GLU A 106 24.21 -12.31 21.22
N TYR A 107 24.32 -13.64 21.40
CA TYR A 107 23.42 -14.61 20.77
C TYR A 107 21.95 -14.46 21.22
N GLY A 108 21.70 -13.75 22.32
CA GLY A 108 20.35 -13.43 22.79
C GLY A 108 19.69 -12.24 22.08
N ASN A 109 20.42 -11.51 21.24
CA ASN A 109 19.88 -10.36 20.50
C ASN A 109 18.82 -10.81 19.49
N LYS A 110 17.63 -10.20 19.55
CA LYS A 110 16.55 -10.45 18.58
C LYS A 110 16.78 -9.63 17.31
N LEU A 111 16.19 -10.07 16.20
CA LEU A 111 16.16 -9.25 14.99
C LEU A 111 15.22 -8.05 15.19
N PRO A 112 15.59 -6.86 14.68
CA PRO A 112 14.72 -5.71 14.71
C PRO A 112 13.48 -5.94 13.88
N VAL A 113 12.32 -5.56 14.42
CA VAL A 113 11.05 -5.58 13.69
C VAL A 113 11.07 -4.43 12.70
N LEU A 114 11.19 -4.76 11.42
CA LEU A 114 11.08 -3.77 10.34
C LEU A 114 9.59 -3.56 10.00
N PRO A 115 9.14 -2.32 9.79
CA PRO A 115 7.79 -2.07 9.31
C PRO A 115 7.59 -2.67 7.91
N GLU A 116 6.36 -3.13 7.63
CA GLU A 116 5.98 -3.66 6.32
C GLU A 116 6.19 -2.57 5.25
N LYS A 117 6.90 -2.91 4.17
CA LYS A 117 7.09 -1.97 3.06
C LYS A 117 5.80 -1.88 2.26
N ILE A 118 5.10 -0.76 2.38
CA ILE A 118 3.95 -0.48 1.53
C ILE A 118 4.42 0.07 0.17
N PRO A 119 3.78 -0.32 -0.96
CA PRO A 119 4.17 0.12 -2.30
C PRO A 119 3.62 1.51 -2.67
N PHE A 120 3.06 2.24 -1.70
CA PHE A 120 2.38 3.52 -1.92
C PHE A 120 3.06 4.62 -1.11
N ASN A 121 3.19 5.81 -1.70
CA ASN A 121 3.57 7.00 -0.97
C ASN A 121 2.29 7.75 -0.56
N LEU A 122 1.97 7.75 0.73
CA LEU A 122 0.76 8.36 1.30
C LEU A 122 1.14 9.55 2.17
N ILE A 123 0.46 10.68 1.98
CA ILE A 123 0.56 11.82 2.90
C ILE A 123 -0.37 11.61 4.11
N GLU A 124 -0.28 12.48 5.12
CA GLU A 124 -0.89 12.25 6.44
C GLU A 124 -2.43 12.05 6.44
N ASN A 125 -3.14 12.67 5.50
CA ASN A 125 -4.60 12.63 5.39
C ASN A 125 -5.09 11.70 4.27
N GLU A 126 -4.21 10.84 3.75
CA GLU A 126 -4.54 9.88 2.71
C GLU A 126 -4.54 8.44 3.24
N CYS A 127 -5.41 7.62 2.66
CA CYS A 127 -5.38 6.19 2.85
C CYS A 127 -5.64 5.45 1.53
N MET A 128 -5.18 4.20 1.46
CA MET A 128 -5.50 3.28 0.35
C MET A 128 -6.34 2.14 0.89
N ILE A 129 -7.57 2.05 0.41
CA ILE A 129 -8.54 1.03 0.80
C ILE A 129 -8.40 -0.16 -0.15
N GLY A 130 -8.07 -1.32 0.41
CA GLY A 130 -7.98 -2.59 -0.30
C GLY A 130 -9.30 -3.34 -0.27
N TYR A 131 -9.76 -3.77 -1.43
CA TYR A 131 -10.97 -4.56 -1.61
C TYR A 131 -10.74 -5.67 -2.63
N LYS A 132 -11.58 -6.70 -2.60
CA LYS A 132 -11.52 -7.79 -3.58
C LYS A 132 -12.58 -7.58 -4.65
N LEU A 133 -12.18 -7.64 -5.91
CA LEU A 133 -13.06 -7.66 -7.06
C LEU A 133 -12.67 -8.84 -7.95
N ASN A 134 -13.58 -9.81 -8.12
CA ASN A 134 -13.33 -11.03 -8.90
C ASN A 134 -12.05 -11.77 -8.46
N ASP A 135 -11.88 -11.95 -7.14
CA ASP A 135 -10.70 -12.55 -6.49
C ASP A 135 -9.36 -11.81 -6.65
N GLU A 136 -9.34 -10.66 -7.32
CA GLU A 136 -8.18 -9.78 -7.41
C GLU A 136 -8.26 -8.62 -6.41
N TYR A 137 -7.11 -8.28 -5.81
CA TYR A 137 -7.00 -7.11 -4.94
C TYR A 137 -6.95 -5.83 -5.76
N GLN A 138 -7.91 -4.95 -5.48
CA GLN A 138 -7.98 -3.61 -6.03
C GLN A 138 -7.78 -2.59 -4.91
N TYR A 139 -7.30 -1.41 -5.27
CA TYR A 139 -6.98 -0.35 -4.33
C TYR A 139 -7.67 0.95 -4.72
N PHE A 140 -8.34 1.56 -3.75
CA PHE A 140 -8.99 2.86 -3.89
C PHE A 140 -8.31 3.89 -2.99
N LYS A 141 -7.89 5.01 -3.57
CA LYS A 141 -7.27 6.11 -2.83
C LYS A 141 -8.33 7.04 -2.27
N TYR A 142 -8.30 7.30 -0.98
CA TYR A 142 -9.13 8.30 -0.32
C TYR A 142 -8.27 9.39 0.31
N SER A 143 -8.51 10.65 -0.03
CA SER A 143 -7.59 11.76 0.29
C SER A 143 -8.02 12.72 1.38
N ASN A 144 -9.17 12.48 2.03
CA ASN A 144 -9.71 13.39 3.03
C ASN A 144 -10.03 12.68 4.35
N VAL A 145 -9.04 11.98 4.91
CA VAL A 145 -9.21 11.32 6.21
C VAL A 145 -9.22 12.39 7.30
N ILE A 146 -10.38 12.58 7.94
CA ILE A 146 -10.57 13.62 8.95
C ILE A 146 -10.47 13.06 10.38
N ARG A 147 -10.05 13.90 11.32
CA ARG A 147 -10.13 13.59 12.75
C ARG A 147 -11.51 13.96 13.28
N LYS A 148 -12.13 13.05 14.03
CA LYS A 148 -13.35 13.32 14.82
C LYS A 148 -13.09 13.15 16.31
#